data_AF-A0A8S9IRP7-F1
#
_entry.id   AF-A0A8S9IRP7-F1
#
_cell.length_a   1.000
_cell.length_b   1.000
_cell.length_c   1.000
_cell.angle_alpha   90.00
_cell.angle_beta   90.00
_cell.angle_gamma   90.00
#
_symmetry.space_group_name_H-M   'P 1'
#
loop_
_entity.id
_entity.type
_entity.pdbx_description
1 polymer ?
#
loop_
_entity_poly.entity_id
_entity_poly.type
_entity_poly.pdbx_seq_one_letter_code
_entity_poly.pdbx_strand_id
1 'polypeptide(L)'
;MSTILMSLVMNLLSLLLSTAIVYSNQSTMPLRSFKMSENVIYDCIDIYKQPGLNHPYLKTHKIQVQFLSISSLTFLLVLISPGLYGDQRVWTFGFWKGKDGKGCYNTACSGFVQVSKVVPIVQPNDLKPGVPGFLDYFIHQDKNTGNWWITRFLKGAPSVDISYWPKELFNLLENGANMAGVGGVVQASRSGSSPPMGNGNFPNGGHLDSAIFTNIEVLNSTMNNVK
;
A
#
# COMPACT_ATOMS: atom_id res chain seq x y z
N MET A 1 -64.33 7.68 2.41
CA MET A 1 -63.64 6.67 3.24
C MET A 1 -62.79 5.67 2.45
N SER A 2 -62.56 5.86 1.14
CA SER A 2 -61.83 4.88 0.29
C SER A 2 -60.39 5.28 -0.06
N THR A 3 -60.05 6.57 -0.07
CA THR A 3 -58.71 7.07 -0.45
C THR A 3 -57.67 7.00 0.69
N ILE A 4 -58.10 7.09 1.94
CA ILE A 4 -57.21 7.05 3.12
C ILE A 4 -56.74 5.60 3.40
N LEU A 5 -57.57 4.59 3.11
CA LEU A 5 -57.23 3.18 3.34
C LEU A 5 -56.15 2.67 2.36
N MET A 6 -56.18 3.11 1.09
CA MET A 6 -55.15 2.75 0.10
C MET A 6 -53.78 3.36 0.42
N SER A 7 -53.73 4.59 0.95
CA SER A 7 -52.46 5.24 1.30
C SER A 7 -51.76 4.56 2.48
N LEU A 8 -52.54 4.10 3.47
CA LEU A 8 -52.00 3.32 4.59
C LEU A 8 -51.43 1.96 4.14
N VAL A 9 -52.15 1.26 3.25
CA VAL A 9 -51.72 -0.07 2.75
C VAL A 9 -50.47 0.03 1.87
N MET A 10 -50.33 1.08 1.05
CA MET A 10 -49.13 1.30 0.23
C MET A 10 -47.91 1.71 1.06
N ASN A 11 -48.08 2.54 2.09
CA ASN A 11 -46.99 2.89 3.01
C ASN A 11 -46.53 1.69 3.85
N LEU A 12 -47.46 0.82 4.27
CA LEU A 12 -47.12 -0.40 5.00
C LEU A 12 -46.40 -1.42 4.11
N LEU A 13 -46.75 -1.50 2.83
CA LEU A 13 -46.09 -2.37 1.85
C LEU A 13 -44.66 -1.90 1.52
N SER A 14 -44.41 -0.58 1.48
CA SER A 14 -43.04 -0.04 1.34
C SER A 14 -42.17 -0.25 2.58
N LEU A 15 -42.78 -0.31 3.77
CA LEU A 15 -42.10 -0.64 5.03
C LEU A 15 -41.73 -2.14 5.11
N LEU A 16 -42.46 -3.03 4.42
CA LEU A 16 -42.16 -4.46 4.35
C LEU A 16 -41.00 -4.81 3.39
N LEU A 17 -40.63 -3.92 2.47
CA LEU A 17 -39.58 -4.15 1.45
C LEU A 17 -38.24 -3.44 1.73
N SER A 18 -38.10 -2.71 2.85
CA SER A 18 -36.94 -1.84 3.09
C SER A 18 -35.96 -2.32 4.17
N THR A 19 -36.20 -3.43 4.84
CA THR A 19 -35.20 -4.04 5.73
C THR A 19 -34.87 -5.45 5.28
N ALA A 20 -34.14 -5.56 4.17
CA ALA A 20 -33.16 -6.62 4.08
C ALA A 20 -32.10 -6.32 5.15
N ILE A 21 -32.36 -6.73 6.39
CA ILE A 21 -31.29 -6.90 7.37
C ILE A 21 -30.42 -7.99 6.75
N VAL A 22 -29.29 -7.59 6.17
CA VAL A 22 -28.24 -8.52 5.77
C VAL A 22 -27.68 -9.07 7.07
N TYR A 23 -28.29 -10.15 7.57
CA TYR A 23 -27.67 -10.99 8.57
C TYR A 23 -26.46 -11.63 7.89
N SER A 24 -25.28 -11.10 8.16
CA SER A 24 -24.04 -11.85 7.94
C SER A 24 -24.10 -13.04 8.89
N ASN A 25 -24.54 -14.19 8.37
CA ASN A 25 -24.61 -15.45 9.11
C ASN A 25 -23.21 -16.08 9.30
N GLN A 26 -22.18 -15.24 9.46
CA GLN A 26 -20.81 -15.69 9.63
C GLN A 26 -20.43 -15.52 11.10
N SER A 27 -20.66 -16.59 11.85
CA SER A 27 -20.29 -16.72 13.26
C SER A 27 -18.77 -16.79 13.40
N THR A 28 -18.11 -15.65 13.37
CA THR A 28 -16.70 -15.52 13.77
C THR A 28 -16.70 -15.05 15.22
N MET A 29 -16.34 -15.93 16.16
CA MET A 29 -16.25 -15.57 17.57
C MET A 29 -15.20 -14.48 17.78
N PRO A 30 -15.56 -13.32 18.37
CA PRO A 30 -14.61 -12.27 18.71
C PRO A 30 -13.64 -12.76 19.78
N LEU A 31 -12.35 -12.45 19.63
CA LEU A 31 -11.33 -12.62 20.67
C LEU A 31 -11.61 -11.70 21.86
N ARG A 32 -12.12 -10.49 21.56
CA ARG A 32 -12.52 -9.50 22.55
C ARG A 32 -13.49 -8.51 21.92
N SER A 33 -14.47 -8.05 22.68
CA SER A 33 -15.41 -7.01 22.27
C SER A 33 -15.26 -5.78 23.14
N PHE A 34 -15.31 -4.59 22.55
CA PHE A 34 -15.25 -3.32 23.26
C PHE A 34 -16.48 -2.48 22.92
N LYS A 35 -17.16 -1.98 23.94
CA LYS A 35 -18.27 -1.04 23.79
C LYS A 35 -17.72 0.38 23.92
N MET A 36 -17.73 1.13 22.82
CA MET A 36 -17.16 2.49 22.78
C MET A 36 -18.23 3.58 22.93
N SER A 37 -19.50 3.26 22.63
CA SER A 37 -20.69 4.10 22.86
C SER A 37 -21.93 3.22 23.06
N GLU A 38 -23.07 3.80 23.47
CA GLU A 38 -24.27 3.03 23.84
C GLU A 38 -24.76 2.06 22.77
N ASN A 39 -24.46 2.32 21.49
CA ASN A 39 -24.95 1.55 20.35
C ASN A 39 -23.86 0.99 19.41
N VAL A 40 -22.56 1.09 19.76
CA VAL A 40 -21.48 0.55 18.91
C VAL A 40 -20.57 -0.37 19.71
N ILE A 41 -20.56 -1.64 19.30
CA ILE A 41 -19.69 -2.70 19.80
C ILE A 41 -18.66 -3.00 18.71
N TYR A 42 -17.38 -2.96 19.09
CA TYR A 42 -16.27 -3.34 18.23
C TYR A 42 -15.80 -4.73 18.61
N ASP A 43 -15.86 -5.66 17.66
CA ASP A 43 -15.39 -7.03 17.82
C ASP A 43 -13.98 -7.18 17.23
N CYS A 44 -13.01 -7.53 18.07
CA CYS A 44 -11.69 -7.94 17.63
C CYS A 44 -11.75 -9.41 17.18
N ILE A 45 -11.69 -9.65 15.88
CA ILE A 45 -11.68 -10.98 15.29
C ILE A 45 -10.23 -11.35 14.93
N ASP A 46 -9.86 -12.63 15.09
CA ASP A 46 -8.58 -13.16 14.62
C ASP A 46 -8.35 -12.82 13.14
N ILE A 47 -7.15 -12.32 12.81
CA ILE A 47 -6.82 -11.84 11.46
C ILE A 47 -7.03 -12.91 10.38
N TYR A 48 -6.86 -14.20 10.70
CA TYR A 48 -7.07 -15.30 9.76
C TYR A 48 -8.53 -15.75 9.68
N LYS A 49 -9.39 -15.24 10.56
CA LYS A 49 -10.81 -15.58 10.64
C LYS A 49 -11.72 -14.41 10.23
N GLN A 50 -11.17 -13.40 9.56
CA GLN A 50 -11.94 -12.26 9.09
C GLN A 50 -12.99 -12.70 8.05
N PRO A 51 -14.26 -12.29 8.17
CA PRO A 51 -15.32 -12.62 7.22
C PRO A 51 -14.97 -12.29 5.76
N GLY A 52 -14.23 -11.19 5.54
CA GLY A 52 -13.76 -10.78 4.22
C GLY A 52 -12.88 -11.82 3.50
N LEU A 53 -12.16 -12.67 4.24
CA LEU A 53 -11.33 -13.74 3.66
C LEU A 53 -12.15 -14.91 3.11
N ASN A 54 -13.43 -15.01 3.47
CA ASN A 54 -14.34 -16.04 2.93
C ASN A 54 -14.83 -15.71 1.52
N HIS A 55 -14.44 -14.56 0.96
CA HIS A 55 -14.75 -14.20 -0.41
C HIS A 55 -14.16 -15.23 -1.38
N PRO A 56 -14.90 -15.69 -2.42
CA PRO A 56 -14.45 -16.75 -3.33
C PRO A 56 -13.07 -16.51 -3.95
N TYR A 57 -12.70 -15.25 -4.17
CA TYR A 57 -11.43 -14.83 -4.75
C TYR A 57 -10.26 -14.73 -3.75
N LEU A 58 -10.52 -14.82 -2.44
CA LEU A 58 -9.51 -14.70 -1.38
C LEU A 58 -9.23 -16.02 -0.65
N LYS A 59 -9.86 -17.13 -1.08
CA LYS A 59 -9.73 -18.46 -0.46
C LYS A 59 -8.29 -18.99 -0.41
N THR A 60 -7.44 -18.58 -1.35
CA THR A 60 -6.02 -18.98 -1.43
C THR A 60 -5.07 -17.85 -1.03
N HIS A 61 -5.60 -16.72 -0.57
CA HIS A 61 -4.77 -15.57 -0.21
C HIS A 61 -4.00 -15.86 1.09
N LYS A 62 -2.68 -15.87 1.00
CA LYS A 62 -1.81 -15.93 2.18
C LYS A 62 -1.65 -14.52 2.74
N ILE A 63 -2.19 -14.29 3.94
CA ILE A 63 -2.01 -13.01 4.64
C ILE A 63 -0.52 -12.81 4.90
N GLN A 64 0.06 -11.78 4.28
CA GLN A 64 1.43 -11.37 4.51
C GLN A 64 1.45 -10.37 5.65
N VAL A 65 1.71 -10.84 6.87
CA VAL A 65 1.89 -9.96 8.03
C VAL A 65 3.33 -9.45 8.03
N GLN A 66 3.59 -8.32 7.38
CA GLN A 66 4.90 -7.67 7.42
C GLN A 66 5.02 -6.90 8.74
N PHE A 67 5.68 -7.48 9.74
CA PHE A 67 6.12 -6.72 10.89
C PHE A 67 7.22 -5.74 10.44
N LEU A 68 6.89 -4.45 10.35
CA LEU A 68 7.84 -3.36 10.06
C LEU A 68 8.86 -3.12 11.20
N SER A 69 9.21 -4.15 11.99
CA SER A 69 10.12 -4.08 13.14
C SER A 69 11.59 -4.37 12.78
N ILE A 70 11.88 -4.70 11.51
CA ILE A 70 13.18 -5.13 11.03
C ILE A 70 13.82 -3.99 10.23
N SER A 71 15.16 -3.87 10.26
CA SER A 71 15.90 -2.99 9.35
C SER A 71 15.46 -3.28 7.91
N SER A 72 14.87 -2.29 7.26
CA SER A 72 14.24 -2.49 5.95
C SER A 72 14.46 -1.28 5.07
N LEU A 73 14.78 -1.54 3.81
CA LEU A 73 14.64 -0.57 2.73
C LEU A 73 13.23 -0.71 2.16
N THR A 74 12.43 0.34 2.26
CA THR A 74 11.08 0.35 1.68
C THR A 74 10.99 1.51 0.71
N PHE A 75 11.41 1.27 -0.53
CA PHE A 75 11.13 2.21 -1.60
C PHE A 75 9.68 2.03 -2.05
N LEU A 76 8.80 2.85 -1.49
CA LEU A 76 7.42 2.94 -1.91
C LEU A 76 7.37 3.97 -3.04
N LEU A 77 7.21 3.49 -4.27
CA LEU A 77 7.32 4.27 -5.51
C LEU A 77 6.49 5.57 -5.51
N VAL A 78 5.28 5.53 -4.92
CA VAL A 78 4.37 6.67 -4.86
C VAL A 78 3.55 6.72 -3.56
N LEU A 79 3.23 7.93 -3.09
CA LEU A 79 2.41 8.22 -1.92
C LEU A 79 1.47 9.39 -2.16
N ILE A 80 0.24 9.26 -1.66
CA ILE A 80 -0.69 10.38 -1.47
C ILE A 80 -0.74 10.63 0.03
N SER A 81 -0.17 11.74 0.49
CA SER A 81 -0.17 12.10 1.92
C SER A 81 -0.32 13.61 2.09
N PRO A 82 -1.56 14.09 2.32
CA PRO A 82 -1.81 15.50 2.60
C PRO A 82 -1.07 16.00 3.84
N GLY A 83 -0.88 15.13 4.84
CA GLY A 83 -0.12 15.48 6.04
C GLY A 83 1.38 15.69 5.79
N LEU A 84 1.96 15.03 4.78
CA LEU A 84 3.39 15.14 4.47
C LEU A 84 3.67 16.22 3.43
N TYR A 85 2.83 16.35 2.39
CA TYR A 85 3.07 17.23 1.24
C TYR A 85 2.13 18.44 1.16
N GLY A 86 1.10 18.50 2.00
CA GLY A 86 0.12 19.59 1.98
C GLY A 86 -0.89 19.54 0.83
N ASP A 87 -0.89 18.48 0.01
CA ASP A 87 -1.82 18.31 -1.10
C ASP A 87 -2.24 16.84 -1.31
N GLN A 88 -3.12 16.61 -2.29
CA GLN A 88 -3.63 15.28 -2.64
C GLN A 88 -3.00 14.71 -3.92
N ARG A 89 -1.87 15.27 -4.38
CA ARG A 89 -1.19 14.75 -5.57
C ARG A 89 -0.46 13.45 -5.24
N VAL A 90 -0.15 12.70 -6.29
CA VAL A 90 0.71 11.52 -6.20
C VAL A 90 2.16 12.02 -6.13
N TRP A 91 2.90 11.65 -5.09
CA TRP A 91 4.30 12.03 -4.94
C TRP A 91 5.20 10.81 -5.00
N THR A 92 6.34 10.91 -5.67
CA THR A 92 7.43 9.95 -5.44
C THR A 92 7.99 10.15 -4.04
N PHE A 93 8.37 9.06 -3.37
CA PHE A 93 8.99 9.16 -2.06
C PHE A 93 9.90 7.95 -1.77
N GLY A 94 10.74 8.09 -0.74
CA GLY A 94 11.51 6.99 -0.18
C GLY A 94 11.20 6.84 1.30
N PHE A 95 11.15 5.61 1.79
CA PHE A 95 11.15 5.33 3.22
C PHE A 95 12.23 4.30 3.53
N TRP A 96 12.90 4.48 4.66
CA TRP A 96 13.86 3.49 5.13
C TRP A 96 13.81 3.40 6.63
N LYS A 97 14.15 2.23 7.16
CA LYS A 97 14.25 1.96 8.59
C LYS A 97 15.63 1.40 8.91
N GLY A 98 16.38 2.14 9.73
CA GLY A 98 17.72 1.78 10.14
C GLY A 98 17.76 0.73 11.24
N LYS A 99 18.98 0.28 11.54
CA LYS A 99 19.30 -0.71 12.58
C LYS A 99 18.93 -0.31 14.00
N ASP A 100 18.76 0.99 14.24
CA ASP A 100 18.31 1.55 15.51
C ASP A 100 16.78 1.56 15.65
N GLY A 101 16.07 1.01 14.65
CA GLY A 101 14.61 0.98 14.59
C GLY A 101 13.99 2.33 14.18
N LYS A 102 14.80 3.35 13.89
CA LYS A 102 14.28 4.64 13.42
C LYS A 102 14.02 4.59 11.93
N GLY A 103 12.87 5.12 11.52
CA GLY A 103 12.50 5.29 10.13
C GLY A 103 12.61 6.73 9.69
N CYS A 104 12.87 6.97 8.41
CA CYS A 104 12.85 8.30 7.83
C CYS A 104 12.16 8.31 6.46
N TYR A 105 11.43 9.39 6.21
CA TYR A 105 10.90 9.71 4.89
C TYR A 105 11.86 10.61 4.13
N ASN A 106 12.11 10.28 2.87
CA ASN A 106 12.86 11.10 1.92
C ASN A 106 14.21 11.56 2.49
N THR A 107 14.51 12.85 2.32
CA THR A 107 15.66 13.56 2.88
C THR A 107 15.30 14.32 4.17
N ALA A 108 14.19 13.98 4.84
CA ALA A 108 13.78 14.68 6.07
C ALA A 108 14.74 14.43 7.25
N CYS A 109 15.59 13.42 7.14
CA CYS A 109 16.61 13.06 8.13
C CYS A 109 17.90 12.64 7.41
N SER A 110 19.01 12.66 8.14
CA SER A 110 20.28 12.12 7.67
C SER A 110 20.17 10.62 7.40
N GLY A 111 20.73 10.17 6.27
CA GLY A 111 20.75 8.75 5.89
C GLY A 111 20.29 8.48 4.46
N PHE A 112 19.72 9.47 3.78
CA PHE A 112 19.47 9.37 2.35
C PHE A 112 20.21 10.46 1.62
N VAL A 113 21.06 10.08 0.66
CA VAL A 113 21.93 11.01 -0.06
C VAL A 113 21.46 11.09 -1.51
N GLN A 114 20.82 12.19 -1.88
CA GLN A 114 20.47 12.46 -3.26
C GLN A 114 21.67 12.99 -4.03
N VAL A 115 21.99 12.35 -5.15
CA VAL A 115 23.13 12.72 -6.01
C VAL A 115 22.70 13.28 -7.35
N SER A 116 21.57 12.82 -7.89
CA SER A 116 21.06 13.35 -9.16
C SER A 116 20.54 14.76 -8.98
N LYS A 117 21.03 15.65 -9.85
CA LYS A 117 20.56 17.03 -9.97
C LYS A 117 19.37 17.16 -10.92
N VAL A 118 19.06 16.10 -11.67
CA VAL A 118 18.06 16.12 -12.75
C VAL A 118 16.81 15.34 -12.36
N VAL A 119 16.97 14.25 -11.60
CA VAL A 119 15.86 13.38 -11.20
C VAL A 119 15.75 13.43 -9.68
N PRO A 120 14.84 14.24 -9.10
CA PRO A 120 14.63 14.27 -7.67
C PRO A 120 13.82 13.06 -7.19
N ILE A 121 14.10 12.57 -5.99
CA ILE A 121 13.28 11.49 -5.39
C ILE A 121 11.91 11.99 -4.93
N VAL A 122 11.82 13.27 -4.53
CA VAL A 122 10.59 13.88 -4.03
C VAL A 122 10.08 14.86 -5.08
N GLN A 123 9.14 14.40 -5.88
CA GLN A 123 8.45 15.26 -6.84
C GLN A 123 6.99 14.84 -6.99
N PRO A 124 6.09 15.79 -7.28
CA PRO A 124 4.75 15.44 -7.69
C PRO A 124 4.85 14.71 -9.04
N ASN A 125 4.14 13.60 -9.13
CA ASN A 125 3.92 12.88 -10.38
C ASN A 125 2.60 13.33 -10.98
N ASP A 126 2.68 13.89 -12.19
CA ASP A 126 1.51 14.28 -12.97
C ASP A 126 0.99 13.08 -13.78
N LEU A 127 0.56 12.02 -13.08
CA LEU A 127 -0.10 10.88 -13.72
C LEU A 127 -1.46 11.35 -14.25
N LYS A 128 -1.61 11.35 -15.58
CA LYS A 128 -2.88 11.73 -16.23
C LYS A 128 -3.82 10.53 -16.27
N PRO A 129 -5.10 10.68 -15.88
CA PRO A 129 -6.09 9.61 -16.01
C PRO A 129 -6.14 9.06 -17.44
N GLY A 130 -6.16 7.73 -17.57
CA GLY A 130 -6.20 7.03 -18.87
C GLY A 130 -4.88 7.02 -19.65
N VAL A 131 -3.82 7.69 -19.18
CA VAL A 131 -2.49 7.61 -19.77
C VAL A 131 -1.60 6.73 -18.89
N PRO A 132 -1.14 5.57 -19.39
CA PRO A 132 -0.23 4.72 -18.64
C PRO A 132 1.07 5.45 -18.30
N GLY A 133 1.44 5.45 -17.02
CA GLY A 133 2.73 5.92 -16.53
C GLY A 133 3.56 4.74 -16.04
N PHE A 134 4.77 4.58 -16.57
CA PHE A 134 5.70 3.53 -16.16
C PHE A 134 6.86 4.13 -15.35
N LEU A 135 7.24 3.43 -14.29
CA LEU A 135 8.28 3.82 -13.36
C LEU A 135 9.30 2.69 -13.24
N ASP A 136 10.37 2.80 -14.02
CA ASP A 136 11.43 1.79 -14.09
C ASP A 136 12.57 2.13 -13.12
N TYR A 137 12.53 1.53 -11.94
CA TYR A 137 13.54 1.71 -10.89
C TYR A 137 14.25 0.40 -10.57
N PHE A 138 15.54 0.49 -10.27
CA PHE A 138 16.34 -0.62 -9.79
C PHE A 138 17.01 -0.24 -8.47
N ILE A 139 16.95 -1.14 -7.50
CA ILE A 139 17.62 -1.00 -6.21
C ILE A 139 18.71 -2.05 -6.13
N HIS A 140 19.94 -1.62 -5.89
CA HIS A 140 21.09 -2.51 -5.87
C HIS A 140 22.10 -2.12 -4.82
N GLN A 141 22.86 -3.10 -4.36
CA GLN A 141 23.98 -2.85 -3.48
C GLN A 141 25.25 -2.69 -4.30
N ASP A 142 25.94 -1.57 -4.15
CA ASP A 142 27.27 -1.37 -4.70
C ASP A 142 28.27 -2.23 -3.92
N LYS A 143 28.97 -3.12 -4.62
CA LYS A 143 29.94 -4.05 -4.02
C LYS A 143 31.19 -3.34 -3.48
N ASN A 144 31.53 -2.18 -4.01
CA ASN A 144 32.75 -1.48 -3.61
C ASN A 144 32.54 -0.74 -2.29
N THR A 145 31.44 0.00 -2.17
CA THR A 145 31.15 0.80 -0.97
C THR A 145 30.29 0.05 0.05
N GLY A 146 29.45 -0.88 -0.40
CA GLY A 146 28.38 -1.52 0.35
C GLY A 146 27.08 -0.72 0.40
N ASN A 147 27.05 0.49 -0.20
CA ASN A 147 25.89 1.38 -0.20
C ASN A 147 24.77 0.81 -1.08
N TRP A 148 23.54 1.08 -0.68
CA TRP A 148 22.36 0.72 -1.46
C TRP A 148 21.95 1.89 -2.35
N TRP A 149 21.95 1.66 -3.64
CA TRP A 149 21.63 2.65 -4.66
C TRP A 149 20.23 2.46 -5.19
N ILE A 150 19.62 3.57 -5.59
CA ILE A 150 18.46 3.57 -6.47
C ILE A 150 18.83 4.28 -7.77
N THR A 151 18.59 3.56 -8.85
CA THR A 151 18.89 3.97 -10.22
C THR A 151 17.60 3.94 -11.02
N ARG A 152 17.37 4.97 -11.84
CA ARG A 152 16.24 4.98 -12.78
C ARG A 152 16.73 4.59 -14.17
N PHE A 153 16.05 3.61 -14.75
CA PHE A 153 16.24 3.25 -16.14
C PHE A 153 15.45 4.22 -17.03
N LEU A 154 16.11 4.74 -18.06
CA LEU A 154 15.50 5.62 -19.05
C LEU A 154 15.61 4.97 -20.42
N LYS A 155 14.48 4.67 -21.05
CA LYS A 155 14.47 4.04 -22.37
C LYS A 155 15.15 4.96 -23.39
N GLY A 156 16.21 4.46 -24.03
CA GLY A 156 16.97 5.21 -25.04
C GLY A 156 17.94 6.26 -24.47
N ALA A 157 18.19 6.26 -23.17
CA ALA A 157 19.16 7.12 -22.50
C ALA A 157 19.98 6.32 -21.47
N PRO A 158 21.14 6.84 -21.03
CA PRO A 158 21.86 6.25 -19.91
C PRO A 158 20.99 6.21 -18.64
N SER A 159 21.11 5.13 -17.88
CA SER A 159 20.53 5.04 -16.54
C SER A 159 21.08 6.16 -15.66
N VAL A 160 20.23 6.66 -14.75
CA VAL A 160 20.59 7.76 -13.85
C VAL A 160 20.59 7.26 -12.43
N ASP A 161 21.76 7.32 -11.78
CA ASP A 161 21.85 7.11 -10.33
C ASP A 161 21.22 8.30 -9.62
N ILE A 162 20.14 8.04 -8.89
CA ILE A 162 19.37 9.09 -8.23
C ILE A 162 19.99 9.42 -6.89
N SER A 163 20.32 8.38 -6.13
CA SER A 163 20.60 8.51 -4.70
C SER A 163 21.02 7.18 -4.10
N TYR A 164 21.57 7.23 -2.89
CA TYR A 164 21.93 6.04 -2.12
C TYR A 164 21.62 6.16 -0.63
N TRP A 165 21.48 5.00 0.00
CA TRP A 165 21.51 4.81 1.45
C TRP A 165 22.89 4.29 1.86
N PRO A 166 23.59 4.98 2.78
CA PRO A 166 24.84 4.49 3.36
C PRO A 166 24.64 3.14 4.04
N LYS A 167 25.60 2.23 3.87
CA LYS A 167 25.52 0.88 4.48
C LYS A 167 25.40 0.93 6.00
N GLU A 168 25.96 1.96 6.64
CA GLU A 168 26.03 2.10 8.09
C GLU A 168 24.65 2.18 8.75
N LEU A 169 23.61 2.51 7.96
CA LEU A 169 22.22 2.52 8.40
C LEU A 169 21.68 1.12 8.67
N PHE A 170 22.23 0.10 8.03
CA PHE A 170 21.67 -1.25 8.05
C PHE A 170 22.67 -2.24 8.63
N ASN A 171 22.18 -3.16 9.45
CA ASN A 171 22.92 -4.32 9.96
C ASN A 171 22.49 -5.62 9.27
N LEU A 172 21.28 -5.65 8.69
CA LEU A 172 20.71 -6.85 8.06
C LEU A 172 20.81 -6.84 6.54
N LEU A 173 21.23 -5.71 5.95
CA LEU A 173 21.34 -5.52 4.50
C LEU A 173 22.80 -5.37 4.05
N GLU A 174 23.76 -5.68 4.92
CA GLU A 174 25.19 -5.52 4.62
C GLU A 174 25.66 -6.45 3.49
N ASN A 175 25.02 -7.61 3.32
CA ASN A 175 25.39 -8.63 2.32
C ASN A 175 24.21 -8.96 1.39
N GLY A 176 23.45 -7.95 1.00
CA GLY A 176 22.20 -8.11 0.24
C GLY A 176 20.98 -8.30 1.14
N ALA A 177 19.83 -8.59 0.51
CA ALA A 177 18.55 -8.79 1.17
C ALA A 177 18.10 -10.25 1.05
N ASN A 178 17.52 -10.79 2.13
CA ASN A 178 16.91 -12.13 2.14
C ASN A 178 15.45 -12.14 1.68
N MET A 179 14.82 -10.96 1.63
CA MET A 179 13.44 -10.77 1.21
C MET A 179 13.36 -9.52 0.33
N ALA A 180 12.64 -9.65 -0.78
CA ALA A 180 12.24 -8.55 -1.63
C ALA A 180 10.75 -8.71 -1.90
N GLY A 181 10.01 -7.60 -1.87
CA GLY A 181 8.58 -7.60 -2.09
C GLY A 181 8.13 -6.26 -2.66
N VAL A 182 7.03 -6.30 -3.40
CA VAL A 182 6.40 -5.12 -3.99
C VAL A 182 4.90 -5.16 -3.72
N GLY A 183 4.32 -3.99 -3.45
CA GLY A 183 2.90 -3.89 -3.13
C GLY A 183 2.49 -2.46 -2.83
N GLY A 184 1.24 -2.32 -2.37
CA GLY A 184 0.68 -1.07 -1.89
C GLY A 184 0.25 -1.20 -0.44
N VAL A 185 0.28 -0.08 0.29
CA VAL A 185 -0.23 0.01 1.65
C VAL A 185 -1.22 1.16 1.70
N VAL A 186 -2.35 0.94 2.37
CA VAL A 186 -3.29 2.00 2.74
C VAL A 186 -3.39 2.08 4.25
N GLN A 187 -3.53 3.30 4.75
CA GLN A 187 -3.71 3.54 6.18
C GLN A 187 -5.07 4.20 6.41
N ALA A 188 -5.94 3.52 7.15
CA ALA A 188 -7.20 4.06 7.63
C ALA A 188 -6.98 4.84 8.94
N SER A 189 -7.85 5.81 9.23
CA SER A 189 -7.93 6.36 10.59
C SER A 189 -8.56 5.33 11.53
N ARG A 190 -8.32 5.45 12.85
CA ARG A 190 -8.79 4.47 13.86
C ARG A 190 -10.32 4.28 13.86
N SER A 191 -11.08 5.26 13.39
CA SER A 191 -12.54 5.25 13.33
C SER A 191 -13.09 5.35 11.90
N GLY A 192 -12.22 5.41 10.89
CA GLY A 192 -12.61 5.64 9.50
C GLY A 192 -12.59 4.36 8.68
N SER A 193 -13.32 4.37 7.57
CA SER A 193 -13.17 3.37 6.52
C SER A 193 -11.76 3.42 5.93
N SER A 194 -11.22 2.27 5.54
CA SER A 194 -9.98 2.24 4.77
C SER A 194 -10.14 3.05 3.49
N PRO A 195 -9.19 3.91 3.13
CA PRO A 195 -9.26 4.62 1.88
C PRO A 195 -9.16 3.62 0.71
N PRO A 196 -9.72 3.96 -0.46
CA PRO A 196 -9.53 3.17 -1.67
C PRO A 196 -8.03 3.00 -1.98
N MET A 197 -7.63 1.80 -2.45
CA MET A 197 -6.30 1.56 -3.00
C MET A 197 -6.27 1.97 -4.49
N GLY A 198 -5.12 2.44 -4.97
CA GLY A 198 -4.95 2.79 -6.39
C GLY A 198 -5.82 3.99 -6.79
N ASN A 199 -6.63 3.83 -7.84
CA ASN A 199 -7.59 4.84 -8.31
C ASN A 199 -8.98 4.71 -7.65
N GLY A 200 -9.17 3.76 -6.75
CA GLY A 200 -10.43 3.51 -6.04
C GLY A 200 -11.54 2.85 -6.85
N ASN A 201 -11.28 2.49 -8.11
CA ASN A 201 -12.18 1.67 -8.90
C ASN A 201 -11.89 0.19 -8.66
N PHE A 202 -12.94 -0.64 -8.68
CA PHE A 202 -12.75 -2.08 -8.74
C PHE A 202 -12.06 -2.46 -10.07
N PRO A 203 -11.30 -3.56 -10.11
CA PRO A 203 -10.57 -4.02 -11.30
C PRO A 203 -11.53 -4.67 -12.32
N ASN A 204 -12.60 -3.97 -12.67
CA ASN A 204 -13.60 -4.38 -13.67
C ASN A 204 -13.20 -3.95 -15.09
N GLY A 205 -12.21 -3.06 -15.20
CA GLY A 205 -11.60 -2.60 -16.45
C GLY A 205 -10.40 -3.46 -16.88
N GLY A 206 -9.70 -3.01 -17.92
CA GLY A 206 -8.48 -3.67 -18.40
C GLY A 206 -7.26 -3.33 -17.53
N HIS A 207 -6.10 -3.90 -17.84
CA HIS A 207 -4.83 -3.60 -17.17
C HIS A 207 -4.42 -2.11 -17.20
N LEU A 208 -5.03 -1.31 -18.11
CA LEU A 208 -4.74 0.12 -18.24
C LEU A 208 -5.48 0.96 -17.19
N ASP A 209 -6.53 0.39 -16.58
CA ASP A 209 -7.38 1.06 -15.60
C ASP A 209 -6.95 0.76 -14.15
N SER A 210 -5.86 0.00 -13.98
CA SER A 210 -5.36 -0.47 -12.68
C SER A 210 -3.88 -0.13 -12.51
N ALA A 211 -3.46 0.07 -11.27
CA ALA A 211 -2.04 0.09 -10.94
C ALA A 211 -1.47 -1.33 -11.02
N ILE A 212 -0.35 -1.50 -11.72
CA ILE A 212 0.29 -2.80 -11.93
C ILE A 212 1.76 -2.74 -11.53
N PHE A 213 2.23 -3.81 -10.89
CA PHE A 213 3.65 -4.10 -10.78
C PHE A 213 3.95 -5.24 -11.76
N THR A 214 4.85 -4.99 -12.70
CA THR A 214 5.26 -5.96 -13.72
C THR A 214 6.78 -5.98 -13.83
N ASN A 215 7.32 -7.05 -14.41
CA ASN A 215 8.75 -7.22 -14.67
C ASN A 215 9.61 -7.10 -13.39
N ILE A 216 9.09 -7.66 -12.29
CA ILE A 216 9.78 -7.67 -11.01
C ILE A 216 10.82 -8.78 -11.04
N GLU A 217 12.09 -8.41 -10.93
CA GLU A 217 13.21 -9.33 -10.91
C GLU A 217 14.01 -9.15 -9.62
N VAL A 218 14.43 -10.27 -9.03
CA VAL A 218 15.30 -10.30 -7.86
C VAL A 218 16.60 -10.97 -8.28
N LEU A 219 17.69 -10.22 -8.23
CA LEU A 219 19.01 -10.67 -8.67
C LEU A 219 19.90 -10.99 -7.47
N ASN A 220 20.71 -12.03 -7.58
CA ASN A 220 21.75 -12.34 -6.61
C ASN A 220 23.01 -11.49 -6.84
N SER A 221 24.04 -11.72 -6.02
CA SER A 221 25.33 -11.02 -6.13
C SER A 221 26.04 -11.25 -7.47
N THR A 222 25.72 -12.29 -8.23
CA THR A 222 26.27 -12.55 -9.58
C THR A 222 25.36 -12.07 -10.71
N MET A 223 24.36 -11.23 -10.40
CA MET A 223 23.39 -10.67 -11.37
C MET A 223 22.52 -11.74 -12.06
N ASN A 224 22.31 -12.87 -11.40
CA ASN A 224 21.40 -13.92 -11.85
C ASN A 224 20.08 -13.86 -11.08
N ASN A 225 18.98 -14.15 -11.77
CA ASN A 225 17.66 -14.26 -11.16
C ASN A 225 17.63 -15.32 -10.05
N VAL A 226 17.09 -14.94 -8.89
CA VAL A 226 16.83 -15.84 -7.76
C VAL A 226 15.46 -16.49 -8.01
N LYS A 227 15.43 -17.82 -8.14
CA LYS A 227 14.20 -18.61 -8.30
C LYS A 227 13.49 -18.82 -6.98
#